data_AF-A0A8S3JSZ9-F1
#
_entry.id   AF-A0A8S3JSZ9-F1
#
_cell.length_a   1.000
_cell.length_b   1.000
_cell.length_c   1.000
_cell.angle_alpha   90.00
_cell.angle_beta   90.00
_cell.angle_gamma   90.00
#
_symmetry.space_group_name_H-M   'P 1'
#
loop_
_entity.id
_entity.type
_entity.pdbx_description
1 polymer ?
#
loop_
_entity_poly.entity_id
_entity_poly.type
_entity_poly.pdbx_seq_one_letter_code
_entity_poly.pdbx_strand_id
1 'polypeptide(L)'
;LHVGLVDNISNSIQTILNRVKSASDVTEEILHEDPSLINSAIFYSISSTQPGLRGIEFGNALIKRCVLQLQAEHPELKKFSSLSPIPDFRKWLMEELHSSSTSIISSEIRSWFHSLFSTSTWHLDETVLDEIRPILMRLCAYYLT
;
A
#
# COMPACT_ATOMS: atom_id res chain seq x y z
N LEU A 1 6.72 -0.69 -14.04
CA LEU A 1 5.55 -0.08 -13.37
C LEU A 1 4.44 -1.12 -13.44
N HIS A 2 3.92 -1.57 -12.32
CA HIS A 2 2.80 -2.54 -12.31
C HIS A 2 1.51 -1.86 -11.82
N VAL A 3 0.41 -2.17 -12.51
CA VAL A 3 -0.91 -1.58 -12.31
C VAL A 3 -1.93 -2.71 -12.22
N GLY A 4 -2.82 -2.64 -11.22
CA GLY A 4 -3.97 -3.53 -11.12
C GLY A 4 -5.24 -2.80 -11.54
N LEU A 5 -6.00 -3.37 -12.48
CA LEU A 5 -7.32 -2.89 -12.88
C LEU A 5 -8.39 -3.51 -11.97
N VAL A 6 -9.14 -2.66 -11.28
CA VAL A 6 -10.12 -3.07 -10.27
C VAL A 6 -11.37 -2.18 -10.33
N ASP A 7 -12.43 -2.60 -9.64
CA ASP A 7 -13.71 -1.91 -9.56
C ASP A 7 -13.68 -0.70 -8.62
N ASN A 8 -12.83 -0.73 -7.59
CA ASN A 8 -12.66 0.36 -6.62
C ASN A 8 -11.22 0.48 -6.09
N ILE A 9 -10.92 1.55 -5.34
CA ILE A 9 -9.60 1.73 -4.71
C ILE A 9 -9.37 0.64 -3.66
N SER A 10 -8.43 -0.25 -3.94
CA SER A 10 -8.02 -1.33 -3.05
C SER A 10 -7.28 -0.82 -1.82
N ASN A 11 -7.58 -1.40 -0.66
CA ASN A 11 -6.86 -1.16 0.60
C ASN A 11 -5.83 -2.27 0.93
N SER A 12 -5.73 -3.29 0.08
CA SER A 12 -4.92 -4.49 0.31
C SER A 12 -4.27 -4.97 -0.99
N ILE A 13 -2.97 -5.27 -0.91
CA ILE A 13 -2.21 -5.81 -2.04
C ILE A 13 -2.62 -7.25 -2.33
N GLN A 14 -3.04 -8.00 -1.32
CA GLN A 14 -3.51 -9.38 -1.46
C GLN A 14 -4.76 -9.43 -2.34
N THR A 15 -5.67 -8.46 -2.24
CA THR A 15 -6.84 -8.37 -3.11
C THR A 15 -6.45 -8.24 -4.59
N ILE A 16 -5.43 -7.44 -4.88
CA ILE A 16 -4.93 -7.25 -6.25
C ILE A 16 -4.24 -8.53 -6.74
N LEU A 17 -3.33 -9.10 -5.95
CA LEU A 17 -2.55 -10.28 -6.34
C LEU A 17 -3.40 -11.54 -6.47
N ASN A 18 -4.41 -11.72 -5.61
CA ASN A 18 -5.29 -12.89 -5.69
C ASN A 18 -6.16 -12.84 -6.96
N ARG A 19 -6.62 -11.66 -7.38
CA ARG A 19 -7.34 -11.49 -8.65
C ARG A 19 -6.47 -11.88 -9.85
N VAL A 20 -5.19 -11.50 -9.83
CA VAL A 20 -4.22 -11.88 -10.88
C VAL A 20 -4.01 -13.40 -10.90
N LYS A 21 -3.84 -14.04 -9.73
CA LYS A 21 -3.68 -15.51 -9.65
C LYS A 21 -4.89 -16.27 -10.16
N SER A 22 -6.10 -15.85 -9.77
CA SER A 22 -7.35 -16.45 -10.25
C SER A 22 -7.54 -16.30 -11.76
N ALA A 23 -6.99 -15.24 -12.38
CA ALA A 23 -7.00 -15.09 -13.83
C ALA A 23 -5.97 -16.00 -14.53
N SER A 24 -4.78 -16.18 -13.94
CA SER A 24 -3.71 -17.00 -14.54
C SER A 24 -3.95 -18.51 -14.46
N ASP A 25 -4.82 -18.98 -13.55
CA ASP A 25 -5.17 -20.41 -13.41
C ASP A 25 -6.30 -20.86 -14.37
N VAL A 26 -6.87 -19.94 -15.15
CA VAL A 26 -7.92 -20.22 -16.15
C VAL A 26 -7.28 -20.30 -17.54
N THR A 27 -7.56 -21.38 -18.27
CA THR A 27 -7.15 -21.61 -19.67
C THR A 27 -7.45 -20.39 -20.55
N GLU A 28 -6.53 -20.04 -21.43
CA GLU A 28 -6.46 -18.81 -22.27
C GLU A 28 -7.73 -18.41 -23.04
N GLU A 29 -8.76 -19.27 -23.13
CA GLU A 29 -10.00 -19.05 -23.89
C GLU A 29 -11.06 -18.16 -23.19
N ILE A 30 -10.90 -17.76 -21.92
CA ILE A 30 -11.89 -16.92 -21.18
C ILE A 30 -11.26 -15.71 -20.47
N LEU A 31 -10.23 -15.09 -21.05
CA LEU A 31 -9.68 -13.83 -20.53
C LEU A 31 -10.32 -12.60 -21.19
N HIS A 32 -11.64 -12.58 -21.31
CA HIS A 32 -12.34 -11.32 -21.54
C HIS A 32 -12.39 -10.58 -20.21
N GLU A 33 -11.51 -9.59 -20.05
CA GLU A 33 -11.64 -8.59 -18.99
C GLU A 33 -13.01 -7.93 -19.13
N ASP A 34 -13.90 -8.16 -18.14
CA ASP A 34 -15.20 -7.50 -18.08
C ASP A 34 -14.98 -6.00 -17.84
N PRO A 35 -15.26 -5.12 -18.82
CA PRO A 35 -15.03 -3.69 -18.68
C PRO A 35 -15.88 -3.07 -17.56
N SER A 36 -17.00 -3.71 -17.18
CA SER A 36 -17.84 -3.24 -16.08
C SER A 36 -17.15 -3.37 -14.71
N LEU A 37 -16.14 -4.24 -14.60
CA LEU A 37 -15.34 -4.45 -13.39
C LEU A 37 -14.03 -3.65 -13.38
N ILE A 38 -13.86 -2.73 -14.34
CA ILE A 38 -12.68 -1.89 -14.53
C ILE A 38 -13.11 -0.43 -14.39
N ASN A 39 -12.81 0.16 -13.23
CA ASN A 39 -13.17 1.55 -12.92
C ASN A 39 -12.02 2.31 -12.24
N SER A 40 -11.08 1.57 -11.64
CA SER A 40 -9.93 2.10 -10.94
C SER A 40 -8.64 1.41 -11.37
N ALA A 41 -7.58 2.19 -11.59
CA ALA A 41 -6.23 1.72 -11.83
C ALA A 41 -5.36 1.96 -10.59
N ILE A 42 -4.80 0.88 -10.03
CA ILE A 42 -4.00 0.93 -8.79
C ILE A 42 -2.53 0.65 -9.08
N PHE A 43 -1.69 1.66 -8.93
CA PHE A 43 -0.24 1.56 -9.04
C PHE A 43 0.34 0.93 -7.77
N TYR A 44 0.67 -0.36 -7.80
CA TYR A 44 1.15 -1.08 -6.61
C TYR A 44 2.65 -1.40 -6.62
N SER A 45 3.35 -1.18 -7.74
CA SER A 45 4.80 -1.33 -7.81
C SER A 45 5.42 -0.35 -8.81
N ILE A 46 6.32 0.50 -8.30
CA ILE A 46 7.13 1.45 -9.08
C ILE A 46 8.59 1.16 -8.76
N SER A 47 9.32 0.57 -9.72
CA SER A 47 10.72 0.22 -9.53
C SER A 47 11.61 0.96 -10.53
N SER A 48 12.71 1.53 -10.06
CA SER A 48 13.80 2.01 -10.93
C SER A 48 14.75 0.84 -11.20
N THR A 49 14.92 0.50 -12.47
CA THR A 49 15.71 -0.66 -12.90
C THR A 49 17.21 -0.37 -13.02
N GLN A 50 17.61 0.90 -12.98
CA GLN A 50 19.00 1.32 -13.14
C GLN A 50 19.49 2.13 -11.93
N PRO A 51 20.39 1.57 -11.10
CA PRO A 51 20.96 2.28 -9.96
C PRO A 51 21.67 3.59 -10.33
N GLY A 52 22.25 3.67 -11.53
CA GLY A 52 22.96 4.85 -12.05
C GLY A 52 22.09 6.05 -12.40
N LEU A 53 20.76 5.89 -12.44
CA LEU A 53 19.78 6.97 -12.66
C LEU A 53 19.07 7.39 -11.35
N ARG A 54 19.56 6.94 -10.20
CA ARG A 54 19.01 7.30 -8.88
C ARG A 54 19.17 8.81 -8.67
N GLY A 55 18.05 9.52 -8.53
CA GLY A 55 18.01 10.98 -8.34
C GLY A 55 17.55 11.78 -9.56
N ILE A 56 17.34 11.15 -10.73
CA ILE A 56 16.69 11.82 -11.87
C ILE A 56 15.18 11.61 -11.77
N GLU A 57 14.42 12.71 -11.71
CA GLU A 57 12.97 12.71 -11.52
C GLU A 57 12.18 12.32 -12.78
N PHE A 58 12.34 11.07 -13.24
CA PHE A 58 11.47 10.51 -14.28
C PHE A 58 10.13 10.00 -13.72
N GLY A 59 10.00 9.82 -12.40
CA GLY A 59 8.83 9.19 -11.77
C GLY A 59 7.50 9.90 -12.07
N ASN A 60 7.44 11.22 -11.86
CA ASN A 60 6.21 11.99 -12.09
C ASN A 60 5.77 11.97 -13.57
N ALA A 61 6.72 12.00 -14.50
CA ALA A 61 6.42 11.93 -15.93
C ALA A 61 5.96 10.51 -16.35
N LEU A 62 6.53 9.47 -15.76
CA LEU A 62 6.16 8.08 -16.03
C LEU A 62 4.72 7.78 -15.60
N ILE A 63 4.31 8.22 -14.41
CA ILE A 63 2.92 8.03 -13.96
C ILE A 63 1.95 8.78 -14.85
N LYS A 64 2.23 10.05 -15.19
CA LYS A 64 1.37 10.84 -16.10
C LYS A 64 1.20 10.16 -17.46
N ARG A 65 2.29 9.68 -18.07
CA ARG A 65 2.24 8.96 -19.35
C ARG A 65 1.45 7.66 -19.25
N CYS A 66 1.65 6.90 -18.17
CA CYS A 66 0.91 5.67 -17.96
C CYS A 66 -0.59 5.91 -17.78
N VAL A 67 -0.97 6.95 -17.03
CA VAL A 67 -2.39 7.35 -16.88
C VAL A 67 -3.00 7.69 -18.24
N LEU A 68 -2.32 8.50 -19.06
CA LEU A 68 -2.83 8.86 -20.40
C LEU A 68 -3.00 7.63 -21.30
N GLN A 69 -2.05 6.70 -21.26
CA GLN A 69 -2.14 5.45 -22.02
C GLN A 69 -3.33 4.60 -21.55
N LEU A 70 -3.48 4.42 -20.24
CA LEU A 70 -4.58 3.64 -19.65
C LEU A 70 -5.95 4.26 -19.96
N GLN A 71 -6.08 5.59 -19.96
CA GLN A 71 -7.32 6.25 -20.33
C GLN A 71 -7.67 6.10 -21.82
N ALA A 72 -6.66 5.99 -22.69
CA ALA A 72 -6.89 5.76 -24.12
C ALA A 72 -7.35 4.32 -24.40
N GLU A 73 -6.83 3.34 -23.64
CA GLU A 73 -7.19 1.92 -23.77
C GLU A 73 -8.49 1.57 -23.04
N HIS A 74 -8.73 2.18 -21.87
CA HIS A 74 -9.88 1.94 -21.00
C HIS A 74 -10.58 3.25 -20.60
N PRO A 75 -11.43 3.82 -21.47
CA PRO A 75 -12.12 5.08 -21.22
C PRO A 75 -13.03 5.06 -19.97
N GLU A 76 -13.43 3.87 -19.51
CA GLU A 76 -14.20 3.64 -18.29
C GLU A 76 -13.43 3.92 -16.99
N LEU A 77 -12.10 4.00 -17.03
CA LEU A 77 -11.27 4.29 -15.86
C LEU A 77 -11.48 5.72 -15.36
N LYS A 78 -12.05 5.84 -14.15
CA LYS A 78 -12.32 7.13 -13.51
C LYS A 78 -11.38 7.44 -12.36
N LYS A 79 -10.77 6.40 -11.77
CA LYS A 79 -9.95 6.54 -10.55
C LYS A 79 -8.54 6.03 -10.79
N PHE A 80 -7.56 6.81 -10.36
CA PHE A 80 -6.15 6.46 -10.38
C PHE A 80 -5.59 6.68 -8.98
N SER A 81 -5.00 5.64 -8.39
CA SER A 81 -4.40 5.73 -7.05
C SER A 81 -3.15 4.86 -6.99
N SER A 82 -2.23 5.16 -6.08
CA SER A 82 -1.19 4.22 -5.72
C SER A 82 -1.61 3.39 -4.50
N LEU A 83 -1.06 2.19 -4.39
CA LEU A 83 -0.99 1.42 -3.16
C LEU A 83 0.49 1.25 -2.83
N SER A 84 1.04 2.27 -2.19
CA SER A 84 2.48 2.39 -1.92
C SER A 84 2.85 1.80 -0.57
N PRO A 85 4.02 1.14 -0.44
CA PRO A 85 4.55 0.81 0.87
C PRO A 85 4.95 2.09 1.61
N ILE A 86 4.99 2.01 2.94
CA ILE A 86 5.53 3.07 3.80
C ILE A 86 6.84 2.54 4.39
N PRO A 87 7.95 2.58 3.63
CA PRO A 87 9.24 2.12 4.13
C PRO A 87 9.65 2.96 5.34
N ASP A 88 10.48 2.35 6.20
CA ASP A 88 11.06 2.96 7.40
C ASP A 88 10.07 3.36 8.51
N PHE A 89 8.75 3.32 8.29
CA PHE A 89 7.76 3.63 9.33
C PHE A 89 7.93 2.79 10.60
N ARG A 90 8.17 1.48 10.45
CA ARG A 90 8.44 0.61 11.61
C ARG A 90 9.70 1.04 12.36
N LYS A 91 10.76 1.41 11.63
CA LYS A 91 12.02 1.85 12.24
C LYS A 91 11.80 3.14 13.03
N TRP A 92 11.16 4.12 12.41
CA TRP A 92 10.77 5.37 13.06
C TRP A 92 9.92 5.12 14.31
N LEU A 93 8.91 4.25 14.24
CA LEU A 93 8.07 3.89 15.39
C LEU A 93 8.89 3.31 16.54
N MET A 94 9.85 2.41 16.25
CA MET A 94 10.71 1.83 17.29
C MET A 94 11.63 2.88 17.91
N GLU A 95 12.16 3.84 17.13
CA GLU A 95 12.97 4.95 17.65
C GLU A 95 12.14 5.85 18.57
N GLU A 96 10.92 6.19 18.16
CA GLU A 96 9.98 6.97 18.98
C GLU A 96 9.62 6.26 20.29
N LEU A 97 9.41 4.94 20.27
CA LEU A 97 9.10 4.15 21.46
C LEU A 97 10.25 4.11 22.47
N HIS A 98 11.51 4.06 22.00
CA HIS A 98 12.70 4.10 22.87
C HIS A 98 13.04 5.53 23.33
N SER A 99 12.72 6.53 22.51
CA SER A 99 12.99 7.93 22.82
C SER A 99 12.06 8.43 23.93
N SER A 100 12.61 8.69 25.12
CA SER A 100 11.84 9.24 26.26
C SER A 100 11.43 10.71 26.08
N SER A 101 11.80 11.35 24.96
CA SER A 101 11.65 12.80 24.76
C SER A 101 10.36 13.20 24.02
N THR A 102 9.67 12.29 23.34
CA THR A 102 8.52 12.64 22.49
C THR A 102 7.18 12.49 23.21
N SER A 103 6.39 13.56 23.26
CA SER A 103 5.10 13.64 23.96
C SER A 103 3.94 12.94 23.24
N ILE A 104 4.17 12.37 22.06
CA ILE A 104 3.11 11.86 21.18
C ILE A 104 2.60 10.48 21.63
N ILE A 105 3.48 9.69 22.28
CA ILE A 105 3.18 8.36 22.78
C ILE A 105 3.27 8.38 24.32
N SER A 106 2.16 8.09 24.99
CA SER A 106 2.12 8.01 26.45
C SER A 106 2.90 6.80 26.99
N SER A 107 3.26 6.83 28.27
CA SER A 107 3.95 5.73 28.95
C SER A 107 3.20 4.41 28.84
N GLU A 108 1.87 4.43 28.98
CA GLU A 108 1.02 3.23 28.95
C GLU A 108 1.05 2.59 27.56
N ILE A 109 0.91 3.43 26.52
CA ILE A 109 0.96 2.99 25.12
C ILE A 109 2.33 2.43 24.78
N ARG A 110 3.43 3.04 25.26
CA ARG A 110 4.79 2.53 25.06
C ARG A 110 4.97 1.14 25.64
N SER A 111 4.58 0.93 26.90
CA SER A 111 4.66 -0.37 27.56
C SER A 111 3.82 -1.43 26.82
N TRP A 112 2.64 -1.04 26.35
CA TRP A 112 1.78 -1.92 25.57
C TRP A 112 2.43 -2.32 24.23
N PHE A 113 3.00 -1.38 23.48
CA PHE A 113 3.74 -1.68 22.25
C PHE A 113 4.93 -2.62 22.47
N HIS A 114 5.70 -2.43 23.56
CA HIS A 114 6.81 -3.33 23.89
C HIS A 114 6.33 -4.76 24.16
N SER A 115 5.24 -4.92 24.92
CA SER A 115 4.62 -6.23 25.14
C SER A 115 4.12 -6.84 23.83
N LEU A 116 3.46 -6.04 22.99
CA LEU A 116 2.84 -6.52 21.77
C LEU A 116 3.85 -6.94 20.70
N PHE A 117 4.88 -6.12 20.48
CA PHE A 117 5.93 -6.44 19.51
C PHE A 117 6.89 -7.53 19.97
N SER A 118 6.83 -7.96 21.24
CA SER A 118 7.51 -9.17 21.71
C SER A 118 6.90 -10.45 21.12
N THR A 119 5.65 -10.39 20.66
CA THR A 119 4.94 -11.51 20.02
C THR A 119 4.92 -11.34 18.51
N SER A 120 5.40 -12.31 17.73
CA SER A 120 5.42 -12.17 16.25
C SER A 120 4.04 -12.29 15.57
N THR A 121 3.01 -12.74 16.30
CA THR A 121 1.69 -13.10 15.77
C THR A 121 0.57 -12.15 16.17
N TRP A 122 0.89 -10.97 16.71
CA TRP A 122 -0.13 -9.98 17.13
C TRP A 122 -1.09 -9.59 16.01
N HIS A 123 -0.65 -9.64 14.75
CA HIS A 123 -1.44 -9.31 13.57
C HIS A 123 -2.48 -10.37 13.19
N LEU A 124 -2.53 -11.51 13.91
CA LEU A 124 -3.52 -12.56 13.72
C LEU A 124 -4.69 -12.46 14.70
N ASP A 125 -4.58 -11.62 15.73
CA ASP A 125 -5.64 -11.40 16.72
C ASP A 125 -6.46 -10.17 16.33
N GLU A 126 -7.72 -10.39 15.95
CA GLU A 126 -8.64 -9.31 15.53
C GLU A 126 -8.91 -8.31 16.65
N THR A 127 -8.96 -8.77 17.91
CA THR A 127 -9.22 -7.90 19.06
C THR A 127 -8.08 -6.91 19.25
N VAL A 128 -6.85 -7.43 19.20
CA VAL A 128 -5.63 -6.62 19.25
C VAL A 128 -5.58 -5.64 18.08
N LEU A 129 -5.93 -6.09 16.87
CA LEU A 129 -5.92 -5.26 15.68
C LEU A 129 -6.90 -4.08 15.80
N ASP A 130 -8.09 -4.30 16.33
CA ASP A 130 -9.09 -3.25 16.50
C ASP A 130 -8.67 -2.21 17.55
N GLU A 131 -7.99 -2.65 18.61
CA GLU A 131 -7.43 -1.73 19.62
C GLU A 131 -6.25 -0.91 19.07
N ILE A 132 -5.33 -1.54 18.33
CA ILE A 132 -4.08 -0.91 17.90
C ILE A 132 -4.22 -0.07 16.63
N ARG A 133 -5.15 -0.42 15.74
CA ARG A 133 -5.37 0.27 14.46
C ARG A 133 -5.54 1.78 14.59
N PRO A 134 -6.41 2.34 15.45
CA PRO A 134 -6.55 3.80 15.56
C PRO A 134 -5.27 4.49 16.03
N ILE A 135 -4.49 3.84 16.90
CA ILE A 135 -3.22 4.36 17.41
C ILE A 135 -2.17 4.38 16.29
N LEU A 136 -2.00 3.26 15.58
CA LEU A 136 -1.06 3.16 14.46
C LEU A 136 -1.44 4.10 13.32
N MET A 137 -2.74 4.25 13.01
CA MET A 137 -3.20 5.21 12.01
C MET A 137 -2.84 6.64 12.39
N ARG A 138 -3.03 7.04 13.65
CA ARG A 138 -2.67 8.38 14.12
C ARG A 138 -1.16 8.62 14.05
N LEU A 139 -0.35 7.64 14.44
CA LEU A 139 1.11 7.72 14.37
C LEU A 139 1.62 7.73 12.92
N CYS A 140 1.01 6.93 12.05
CA CYS A 140 1.30 6.92 10.62
C CYS A 140 0.92 8.25 9.96
N ALA A 141 -0.23 8.84 10.32
CA ALA A 141 -0.61 10.16 9.84
C ALA A 141 0.42 11.21 10.26
N TYR A 142 0.86 11.19 11.52
CA TYR A 142 1.91 12.09 12.02
C TYR A 142 3.25 11.90 11.29
N TYR A 143 3.65 10.66 11.00
CA TYR A 143 4.91 10.37 10.27
C TYR A 143 4.91 10.92 8.83
N LEU A 144 3.76 10.95 8.17
CA LEU A 144 3.64 11.34 6.77
C LEU A 144 3.46 12.85 6.55
N THR A 145 3.18 13.62 7.60
CA THR A 145 2.93 15.08 7.56
C THR A 145 4.07 15.86 8.16
#